data_AF-A0A2M6XX09-F1
#
_entry.id   AF-A0A2M6XX09-F1
#
_cell.length_a   1.000
_cell.length_b   1.000
_cell.length_c   1.000
_cell.angle_alpha   90.00
_cell.angle_beta   90.00
_cell.angle_gamma   90.00
#
_symmetry.space_group_name_H-M   'P 1'
#
loop_
_entity.id
_entity.type
_entity.pdbx_description
1 polymer ?
#
loop_
_entity_poly.entity_id
_entity_poly.type
_entity_poly.pdbx_seq_one_letter_code
_entity_poly.pdbx_strand_id
1 'polypeptide(L)'
;ALPTVALGWLASNSVNHDEAGHAAMLLHRAWALATLAVLLLLAGWDAWKHKVDATPAWPFVAAAIAAWLLVASTAWHGGELVYRHGLGVMSLPQAEGTGHTHEHGTGHGDMPAPEEAALPEHRHDGDAHSH
;
A
#
# COMPACT_ATOMS: atom_id res chain seq x y z
N ALA A 1 -8.83 23.73 -4.15
CA ALA A 1 -9.74 22.77 -3.49
C ALA A 1 -10.54 21.95 -4.50
N LEU A 2 -11.40 22.56 -5.33
CA LEU A 2 -12.20 21.83 -6.34
C LEU A 2 -11.39 20.93 -7.31
N PRO A 3 -10.29 21.40 -7.95
CA PRO A 3 -9.49 20.53 -8.81
C PRO A 3 -8.84 19.38 -8.03
N THR A 4 -8.47 19.61 -6.77
CA THR A 4 -7.87 18.61 -5.89
C THR A 4 -8.85 17.48 -5.56
N VAL A 5 -10.11 17.83 -5.30
CA VAL A 5 -11.19 16.85 -5.05
C VAL A 5 -11.50 16.06 -6.32
N ALA A 6 -11.57 16.72 -7.48
CA ALA A 6 -11.83 16.06 -8.76
C ALA A 6 -10.73 15.05 -9.14
N LEU A 7 -9.46 15.45 -8.96
CA LEU A 7 -8.32 14.56 -9.20
C LEU A 7 -8.28 13.39 -8.21
N GLY A 8 -8.61 13.63 -6.94
CA GLY A 8 -8.71 12.57 -5.94
C GLY A 8 -9.83 11.56 -6.26
N TRP A 9 -10.98 12.05 -6.72
CA TRP A 9 -12.08 11.19 -7.16
C TRP A 9 -11.69 10.33 -8.37
N LEU A 10 -11.10 10.94 -9.41
CA LEU A 10 -10.68 10.21 -10.61
C LEU A 10 -9.67 9.10 -10.27
N ALA A 11 -8.65 9.42 -9.46
CA ALA A 11 -7.65 8.45 -9.03
C ALA A 11 -8.26 7.28 -8.24
N SER A 12 -9.23 7.55 -7.36
CA SER A 12 -9.91 6.49 -6.59
C SER A 12 -10.71 5.52 -7.47
N ASN A 13 -11.15 5.97 -8.66
CA ASN A 13 -12.05 5.22 -9.51
C ASN A 13 -11.35 4.56 -10.72
N SER A 14 -10.05 4.79 -10.91
CA SER A 14 -9.29 4.32 -12.08
C SER A 14 -8.11 3.39 -11.76
N VAL A 15 -7.69 3.29 -10.49
CA VAL A 15 -6.52 2.48 -10.11
C VAL A 15 -6.95 1.05 -9.75
N ASN A 16 -6.28 0.06 -10.35
CA ASN A 16 -6.48 -1.35 -10.01
C ASN A 16 -5.86 -1.66 -8.64
N HIS A 17 -6.59 -2.35 -7.77
CA HIS A 17 -6.14 -2.64 -6.41
C HIS A 17 -6.73 -3.94 -5.87
N ASP A 18 -5.97 -4.61 -5.00
CA ASP A 18 -6.42 -5.81 -4.28
C ASP A 18 -7.30 -5.44 -3.07
N GLU A 19 -7.84 -6.45 -2.39
CA GLU A 19 -8.77 -6.25 -1.26
C GLU A 19 -8.14 -5.46 -0.11
N ALA A 20 -6.84 -5.69 0.16
CA ALA A 20 -6.08 -4.95 1.15
C ALA A 20 -5.90 -3.47 0.76
N GLY A 21 -5.58 -3.21 -0.51
CA GLY A 21 -5.53 -1.86 -1.09
C GLY A 21 -6.89 -1.15 -1.07
N HIS A 22 -7.99 -1.88 -1.26
CA HIS A 22 -9.34 -1.34 -1.16
C HIS A 22 -9.65 -0.84 0.26
N ALA A 23 -9.37 -1.66 1.28
CA ALA A 23 -9.56 -1.30 2.68
C ALA A 23 -8.69 -0.10 3.09
N ALA A 24 -7.43 -0.07 2.66
CA ALA A 24 -6.53 1.06 2.88
C ALA A 24 -7.07 2.35 2.25
N MET A 25 -7.64 2.26 1.03
CA MET A 25 -8.23 3.40 0.34
C MET A 25 -9.43 4.00 1.08
N LEU A 26 -10.31 3.14 1.61
CA LEU A 26 -11.44 3.58 2.44
C LEU A 26 -10.98 4.24 3.74
N LEU A 27 -9.94 3.70 4.37
CA LEU A 27 -9.36 4.29 5.58
C LEU A 27 -8.80 5.69 5.32
N HIS A 28 -8.01 5.87 4.26
CA HIS A 28 -7.49 7.19 3.89
C HIS A 28 -8.62 8.18 3.59
N ARG A 29 -9.65 7.75 2.86
CA ARG A 29 -10.82 8.59 2.55
C ARG A 29 -11.56 9.02 3.83
N ALA A 30 -11.73 8.13 4.80
CA ALA A 30 -12.38 8.46 6.07
C ALA A 30 -11.58 9.54 6.84
N TRP A 31 -10.26 9.38 6.94
CA TRP A 31 -9.38 10.38 7.56
C TRP A 31 -9.40 11.73 6.82
N ALA A 32 -9.43 11.71 5.48
CA ALA A 32 -9.50 12.92 4.69
C ALA A 32 -10.82 13.69 4.92
N LEU A 33 -11.95 13.00 4.99
CA LEU A 33 -13.26 13.62 5.27
C LEU A 33 -13.34 14.16 6.70
N ALA A 34 -12.84 13.41 7.68
CA ALA A 34 -12.76 13.88 9.07
C ALA A 34 -11.90 15.14 9.19
N THR A 35 -10.74 15.15 8.53
CA THR A 35 -9.83 16.30 8.50
C THR A 35 -10.46 17.52 7.86
N LEU A 36 -11.13 17.34 6.71
CA LEU A 36 -11.86 18.41 6.05
C LEU A 36 -12.94 19.00 6.96
N ALA A 37 -13.71 18.16 7.65
CA ALA A 37 -14.75 18.62 8.58
C ALA A 37 -14.17 19.46 9.71
N VAL A 38 -13.07 19.02 10.35
CA VAL A 38 -12.41 19.77 11.43
C VAL A 38 -11.87 21.11 10.92
N LEU A 39 -11.25 21.14 9.74
CA LEU A 39 -10.76 22.39 9.15
C LEU A 39 -11.89 23.36 8.81
N LEU A 40 -13.03 22.87 8.30
CA LEU A 40 -14.21 23.71 8.04
C LEU A 40 -14.81 24.28 9.33
N LEU A 41 -14.88 23.49 10.40
CA LEU A 41 -15.32 23.97 11.71
C LEU A 41 -14.38 25.05 12.25
N LEU A 42 -13.07 24.83 12.15
CA LEU A 42 -12.06 25.79 12.62
C LEU A 42 -12.09 27.09 11.79
N ALA A 43 -12.24 26.98 10.47
CA ALA A 43 -12.39 28.14 9.58
C ALA A 43 -13.69 28.91 9.86
N GLY A 44 -14.80 28.22 10.12
CA GLY A 44 -16.06 28.84 10.51
C GLY A 44 -15.98 29.56 11.86
N TRP A 45 -15.32 28.93 12.84
CA TRP A 45 -15.02 29.54 14.14
C TRP A 45 -14.17 30.80 13.98
N ASP A 46 -13.10 30.72 13.20
CA ASP A 46 -12.19 31.82 12.95
C ASP A 46 -12.88 33.00 12.27
N ALA A 47 -13.66 32.74 11.22
CA ALA A 47 -14.44 33.75 10.51
C ALA A 47 -15.48 34.43 11.41
N TRP A 48 -16.09 33.68 12.35
CA TRP A 48 -17.02 34.27 13.31
C TRP A 48 -16.31 35.13 14.36
N LYS A 49 -15.18 34.68 14.90
CA LYS A 49 -14.38 35.42 15.88
C LYS A 49 -13.69 36.65 15.28
N HIS A 50 -13.24 36.60 14.03
CA HIS A 50 -12.71 37.77 13.32
C HIS A 50 -13.74 38.89 13.14
N LYS A 51 -15.04 38.57 13.11
CA LYS A 51 -16.11 39.58 13.09
C LYS A 51 -16.35 40.22 14.47
N VAL A 52 -15.77 39.69 15.53
CA VAL A 52 -15.98 40.09 16.91
C VAL A 52 -14.60 40.28 17.53
N ASP A 53 -13.94 41.43 17.33
CA ASP A 53 -12.56 41.80 17.74
C ASP A 53 -12.03 41.06 19.00
N ALA A 54 -11.68 39.79 18.84
CA ALA A 54 -11.35 38.89 19.91
C ALA A 54 -9.94 38.40 19.64
N THR A 55 -9.05 38.63 20.60
CA THR A 55 -7.69 38.10 20.57
C THR A 55 -7.72 36.59 20.38
N PRO A 56 -6.79 36.02 19.58
CA PRO A 56 -6.74 34.59 19.35
C PRO A 56 -6.54 33.87 20.68
N ALA A 57 -7.61 33.21 21.13
CA ALA A 57 -7.63 32.54 22.41
C ALA A 57 -6.77 31.26 22.31
N TRP A 58 -6.01 30.96 23.37
CA TRP A 58 -5.24 29.72 23.50
C TRP A 58 -5.93 28.41 23.06
N PRO A 59 -7.26 28.21 23.25
CA PRO A 59 -7.97 27.06 22.67
C PRO A 59 -7.92 26.98 21.13
N PHE A 60 -7.88 28.11 20.42
CA PHE A 60 -7.76 28.12 18.96
C PHE A 60 -6.42 27.55 18.51
N VAL A 61 -5.33 27.90 19.22
CA VAL A 61 -3.99 27.37 18.93
C VAL A 61 -3.95 25.86 19.19
N ALA A 62 -4.51 25.40 20.30
CA ALA A 62 -4.62 23.97 20.59
C ALA A 62 -5.42 23.22 19.50
N ALA A 63 -6.54 23.79 19.05
CA ALA A 63 -7.35 23.22 17.97
C ALA A 63 -6.59 23.21 16.63
N ALA A 64 -5.81 24.25 16.33
CA ALA A 64 -4.97 24.31 15.13
C ALA A 64 -3.86 23.24 15.15
N ILE A 65 -3.22 23.00 16.29
CA ILE A 65 -2.24 21.91 16.45
C ILE A 65 -2.91 20.55 16.25
N ALA A 66 -4.09 20.34 16.83
CA ALA A 66 -4.85 19.10 16.64
C ALA A 66 -5.22 18.89 15.16
N ALA A 67 -5.66 19.95 14.46
CA ALA A 67 -5.94 19.89 13.03
C ALA A 67 -4.69 19.57 12.20
N TRP A 68 -3.53 20.12 12.57
CA TRP A 68 -2.25 19.80 11.92
C TRP A 68 -1.87 18.33 12.08
N LEU A 69 -2.01 17.76 13.28
CA LEU A 69 -1.79 16.33 13.52
C LEU A 69 -2.74 15.48 12.66
N LEU A 70 -3.98 15.90 12.52
CA LEU A 70 -4.99 15.21 11.71
C LEU A 70 -4.62 15.19 10.22
N VAL A 71 -4.11 16.32 9.70
CA VAL A 71 -3.55 16.43 8.34
C VAL A 71 -2.35 15.52 8.18
N ALA A 72 -1.43 15.51 9.14
CA ALA A 72 -0.24 14.64 9.12
C ALA A 72 -0.63 13.16 9.08
N SER A 73 -1.60 12.72 9.90
CA SER A 73 -2.13 11.35 9.89
C SER A 73 -2.78 11.00 8.54
N THR A 74 -3.56 11.92 7.97
CA THR A 74 -4.18 11.71 6.64
C THR A 74 -3.11 11.53 5.55
N ALA A 75 -2.05 12.36 5.60
CA ALA A 75 -0.92 12.27 4.69
C ALA A 75 -0.13 10.97 4.86
N TRP A 76 0.07 10.50 6.10
CA TRP A 76 0.70 9.22 6.40
C TRP A 76 -0.04 8.06 5.73
N HIS A 77 -1.37 7.98 5.94
CA HIS A 77 -2.17 6.96 5.28
C HIS A 77 -2.12 7.08 3.76
N GLY A 78 -2.15 8.30 3.21
CA GLY A 78 -2.00 8.51 1.77
C GLY A 78 -0.66 8.01 1.21
N GLY A 79 0.43 8.18 1.97
CA GLY A 79 1.72 7.60 1.63
C GLY A 79 1.71 6.07 1.68
N GLU A 80 1.04 5.48 2.67
CA GLU A 80 0.92 4.02 2.82
C GLU A 80 0.11 3.38 1.68
N LEU A 81 -0.89 4.07 1.14
CA LEU A 81 -1.57 3.63 -0.09
C LEU A 81 -0.55 3.43 -1.23
N VAL A 82 0.34 4.40 -1.43
CA VAL A 82 1.28 4.39 -2.56
C VAL A 82 2.45 3.44 -2.32
N TYR A 83 3.12 3.57 -1.17
CA TYR A 83 4.39 2.87 -0.91
C TYR A 83 4.22 1.44 -0.41
N ARG A 84 3.14 1.16 0.35
CA ARG A 84 2.90 -0.19 0.90
C ARG A 84 1.96 -1.01 0.04
N HIS A 85 0.93 -0.37 -0.52
CA HIS A 85 -0.09 -1.05 -1.32
C HIS A 85 0.08 -0.86 -2.82
N GLY A 86 1.09 -0.11 -3.27
CA GLY A 86 1.38 0.07 -4.70
C GLY A 86 0.26 0.79 -5.46
N LEU A 87 -0.61 1.53 -4.78
CA LEU A 87 -1.72 2.22 -5.42
C LEU A 87 -1.22 3.37 -6.31
N GLY A 88 -1.49 3.28 -7.61
CA GLY A 88 -1.17 4.33 -8.59
C GLY A 88 0.25 4.28 -9.13
N VAL A 89 1.03 3.23 -8.82
CA VAL A 89 2.33 2.97 -9.46
C VAL A 89 2.20 1.84 -10.48
N MET A 90 3.06 1.83 -11.50
CA MET A 90 3.18 0.66 -12.39
C MET A 90 3.59 -0.55 -11.57
N SER A 91 2.79 -1.61 -11.58
CA SER A 91 3.20 -2.89 -11.02
C SER A 91 4.46 -3.37 -11.73
N LEU A 92 5.45 -3.80 -10.97
CA LEU A 92 6.54 -4.58 -11.55
C LEU A 92 5.91 -5.83 -12.20
N PRO A 93 6.44 -6.31 -13.35
CA PRO A 93 6.06 -7.60 -13.87
C PRO A 93 6.12 -8.60 -12.71
N GLN A 94 5.04 -9.34 -12.47
CA GLN A 94 5.09 -10.46 -11.54
C GLN A 94 6.32 -11.25 -11.94
N ALA A 95 7.22 -11.55 -10.99
CA ALA A 95 8.32 -12.44 -11.28
C ALA A 95 7.67 -13.77 -11.65
N GLU A 96 7.56 -14.05 -12.96
CA GLU A 96 7.27 -15.37 -13.48
C GLU A 96 8.48 -16.25 -13.15
N GLY A 97 8.59 -16.58 -11.86
CA GLY A 97 9.38 -17.69 -11.38
C GLY A 97 8.58 -18.94 -11.70
N THR A 98 9.13 -19.74 -12.59
CA THR A 98 8.77 -21.12 -12.91
C THR A 98 7.93 -21.83 -11.84
N GLY A 99 6.64 -21.99 -12.13
CA GLY A 99 5.71 -23.02 -11.65
C GLY A 99 5.83 -23.54 -10.22
N HIS A 100 4.99 -23.02 -9.32
CA HIS A 100 4.47 -23.83 -8.21
C HIS A 100 2.95 -23.66 -8.11
N THR A 101 2.23 -24.59 -8.74
CA THR A 101 0.82 -24.87 -8.46
C THR A 101 0.71 -25.43 -7.04
N HIS A 102 0.16 -24.67 -6.11
CA HIS A 102 -0.30 -25.21 -4.82
C HIS A 102 -1.60 -25.97 -5.04
N GLU A 103 -1.47 -27.20 -5.54
CA GLU A 103 -2.58 -28.14 -5.63
C GLU A 103 -2.69 -28.89 -4.29
N HIS A 104 -3.67 -28.51 -3.48
CA HIS A 104 -4.09 -29.32 -2.33
C HIS A 104 -4.97 -30.48 -2.84
N GLY A 105 -4.34 -31.48 -3.45
CA GLY A 105 -4.97 -32.72 -3.90
C GLY A 105 -4.76 -33.84 -2.87
N THR A 106 -5.81 -34.19 -2.15
CA THR A 106 -5.90 -35.42 -1.35
C THR A 106 -5.87 -36.64 -2.28
N GLY A 107 -4.81 -37.45 -2.22
CA GLY A 107 -4.73 -38.69 -2.99
C GLY A 107 -3.68 -39.63 -2.43
N HIS A 108 -4.13 -40.68 -1.74
CA HIS A 108 -3.33 -41.84 -1.37
C HIS A 108 -2.72 -42.51 -2.61
N GLY A 109 -1.41 -42.80 -2.58
CA GLY A 109 -0.74 -43.63 -3.57
C GLY A 109 0.56 -44.20 -2.99
N ASP A 110 0.67 -45.53 -3.03
CA ASP A 110 1.68 -46.38 -2.41
C ASP A 110 3.16 -46.01 -2.70
N MET A 111 3.98 -46.12 -1.67
CA MET A 111 5.45 -46.08 -1.74
C MET A 111 6.01 -47.50 -1.88
N PRO A 112 6.79 -47.84 -2.93
CA PRO A 112 7.74 -48.93 -2.84
C PRO A 112 9.07 -48.46 -2.18
N ALA A 113 9.64 -49.35 -1.38
CA ALA A 113 10.85 -49.18 -0.56
C ALA A 113 12.15 -49.07 -1.40
N PRO A 114 13.26 -48.57 -0.83
CA PRO A 114 14.50 -48.30 -1.57
C PRO A 114 15.37 -49.55 -1.71
N GLU A 115 15.91 -49.79 -2.91
CA GLU A 115 16.91 -50.84 -3.17
C GLU A 115 18.29 -50.22 -3.44
N GLU A 116 19.31 -50.90 -2.94
CA GLU A 116 20.71 -50.53 -2.73
C GLU A 116 21.52 -50.07 -3.97
N ALA A 117 22.33 -49.04 -3.71
CA ALA A 117 23.72 -48.85 -4.13
C ALA A 117 24.26 -49.53 -5.43
N ALA A 118 24.55 -48.70 -6.43
CA ALA A 118 25.68 -48.92 -7.34
C ALA A 118 26.31 -47.57 -7.75
N LEU A 119 27.61 -47.43 -7.50
CA LEU A 119 28.44 -46.24 -7.74
C LEU A 119 28.63 -45.99 -9.26
N PRO A 120 28.69 -44.74 -9.76
CA PRO A 120 29.12 -44.46 -11.12
C PRO A 120 30.65 -44.43 -11.23
N GLU A 121 31.21 -45.22 -12.16
CA GLU A 121 32.62 -45.14 -12.57
C GLU A 121 32.94 -43.80 -13.24
N HIS A 122 34.01 -43.15 -12.80
CA HIS A 122 34.62 -42.01 -13.46
C HIS A 122 35.47 -42.46 -14.66
N ARG A 123 35.10 -42.06 -15.88
CA ARG A 123 35.94 -42.18 -17.07
C ARG A 123 36.34 -40.78 -17.59
N HIS A 124 37.63 -40.49 -17.49
CA HIS A 124 38.31 -39.39 -18.17
C HIS A 124 38.72 -39.88 -19.56
N ASP A 125 38.31 -39.18 -20.62
CA ASP A 125 38.97 -39.28 -21.92
C ASP A 125 39.21 -37.83 -22.40
N GLY A 126 40.48 -37.44 -22.37
CA GLY A 126 40.96 -36.18 -22.92
C GLY A 126 41.34 -36.37 -24.39
N ASP A 127 41.19 -35.31 -25.18
CA ASP A 127 41.76 -35.28 -26.53
C ASP A 127 42.41 -33.94 -26.84
N ALA A 128 43.45 -34.02 -27.65
CA ALA A 128 44.64 -33.19 -27.65
C ALA A 128 44.55 -31.94 -28.53
N HIS A 129 45.24 -30.87 -28.12
CA HIS A 129 45.56 -29.71 -28.95
C HIS A 129 46.88 -29.97 -29.70
N SER A 130 46.85 -29.99 -31.03
CA SER A 130 48.05 -29.92 -31.88
C SER A 130 48.28 -28.50 -32.41
N HIS A 131 49.56 -28.11 -32.38
CA HIS A 131 50.15 -26.90 -32.94
C HIS A 131 50.17 -26.89 -34.47
#